data_AF-A0A2H6NE91-F1
#
_entry.id   AF-A0A2H6NE91-F1
#
_cell.length_a   1.000
_cell.length_b   1.000
_cell.length_c   1.000
_cell.angle_alpha   90.00
_cell.angle_beta   90.00
_cell.angle_gamma   90.00
#
_symmetry.space_group_name_H-M   'P 1'
#
loop_
_entity.id
_entity.type
_entity.pdbx_description
1 polymer ?
#
loop_
_entity_poly.entity_id
_entity_poly.type
_entity_poly.pdbx_seq_one_letter_code
_entity_poly.pdbx_strand_id
1 'polypeptide(L)'
;CYGSGEKKKIVREYYESLYHQKKVQEEEIQQYLQKANLPRIPKDVETMLDANITMMELTEALKRQNNGKAPGPDGLPAEFYIKFEETLSIPLLEVMNEVLTKKEIPKTWTEAYITLIP
;
A
#
# COMPACT_ATOMS: atom_id res chain seq x y z
N CYS A 1 17.76 -32.70 0.46
CA CYS A 1 17.40 -31.57 1.35
C CYS A 1 18.35 -30.41 1.06
N TYR A 2 17.85 -29.27 0.59
CA TYR A 2 18.69 -28.10 0.28
C TYR A 2 19.33 -27.53 1.55
N GLY A 3 20.59 -27.09 1.44
CA GLY A 3 21.29 -26.38 2.51
C GLY A 3 20.68 -24.99 2.75
N SER A 4 20.87 -24.41 3.95
CA SER A 4 20.32 -23.09 4.31
C SER A 4 20.71 -21.98 3.31
N GLY A 5 21.95 -21.98 2.81
CA GLY A 5 22.40 -21.03 1.79
C GLY A 5 21.71 -21.20 0.44
N GLU A 6 21.43 -22.44 0.05
CA GLU A 6 20.77 -22.76 -1.22
C GLU A 6 19.28 -22.38 -1.19
N LYS A 7 18.60 -22.60 -0.06
CA LYS A 7 17.23 -22.13 0.16
C LYS A 7 17.12 -20.61 0.03
N LYS A 8 18.06 -19.86 0.64
CA LYS A 8 18.09 -18.38 0.54
C LYS A 8 18.28 -17.91 -0.91
N LYS A 9 19.12 -18.59 -1.69
CA LYS A 9 19.36 -18.27 -3.10
C LYS A 9 18.08 -18.43 -3.93
N ILE A 10 17.42 -19.59 -3.82
CA ILE A 10 16.18 -19.89 -4.54
C ILE A 10 15.09 -18.86 -4.22
N VAL A 11 14.93 -18.55 -2.94
CA VAL A 11 13.91 -17.60 -2.47
C VAL A 11 14.19 -16.19 -2.99
N ARG A 12 15.45 -15.76 -2.94
CA ARG A 12 15.86 -14.46 -3.49
C ARG A 12 15.54 -14.37 -4.98
N GLU A 13 16.01 -15.32 -5.78
CA GLU A 13 15.80 -15.32 -7.23
C GLU A 13 14.31 -15.32 -7.59
N TYR A 14 13.50 -16.10 -6.87
CA TYR A 14 12.06 -16.13 -7.06
C TYR A 14 11.41 -14.78 -6.78
N TYR A 15 11.68 -14.16 -5.62
CA TYR A 15 11.02 -12.91 -5.25
C TYR A 15 11.57 -11.69 -5.99
N GLU A 16 12.85 -11.69 -6.38
CA GLU A 16 13.40 -10.68 -7.29
C GLU A 16 12.67 -10.70 -8.63
N SER A 17 12.40 -11.89 -9.17
CA SER A 17 11.61 -12.05 -10.40
C SER A 17 10.14 -11.67 -10.21
N LEU A 18 9.52 -12.10 -9.10
CA LEU A 18 8.11 -11.84 -8.81
C LEU A 18 7.80 -10.35 -8.66
N TYR A 19 8.65 -9.63 -7.93
CA TYR A 19 8.50 -8.19 -7.69
C TYR A 19 9.22 -7.33 -8.74
N HIS A 20 9.75 -7.94 -9.81
CA HIS A 20 10.34 -7.19 -10.90
C HIS A 20 9.28 -6.34 -11.60
N GLN A 21 9.45 -5.01 -11.54
CA GLN A 21 8.57 -4.09 -12.23
C GLN A 21 8.79 -4.17 -13.75
N LYS A 22 7.83 -4.78 -14.45
CA LYS A 22 7.83 -4.78 -15.93
C LYS A 22 7.61 -3.35 -16.43
N LYS A 23 8.43 -2.92 -17.39
CA LYS A 23 8.17 -1.71 -18.17
C LYS A 23 7.06 -2.02 -19.15
N VAL A 24 5.88 -1.43 -18.95
CA VAL A 24 4.75 -1.52 -19.86
C VAL A 24 4.60 -0.16 -20.53
N GLN A 25 4.43 -0.17 -21.85
CA GLN A 25 4.22 1.07 -22.60
C GLN A 25 2.84 1.66 -22.28
N GLU A 26 2.74 2.98 -22.23
CA GLU A 26 1.49 3.65 -21.88
C GLU A 26 0.38 3.30 -22.89
N GLU A 27 0.73 3.11 -24.16
CA GLU A 27 -0.20 2.73 -25.21
C GLU A 27 -0.84 1.36 -24.96
N GLU A 28 -0.09 0.39 -24.40
CA GLU A 28 -0.62 -0.93 -24.05
C GLU A 28 -1.64 -0.83 -22.93
N ILE A 29 -1.39 0.04 -21.94
CA ILE A 29 -2.33 0.30 -20.84
C ILE A 29 -3.61 0.94 -21.39
N GLN A 30 -3.48 1.96 -22.24
CA GLN A 30 -4.63 2.63 -22.86
C GLN A 30 -5.47 1.67 -23.70
N GLN A 31 -4.83 0.83 -24.52
CA GLN A 31 -5.52 -0.17 -25.33
C GLN A 31 -6.25 -1.20 -24.46
N TYR A 32 -5.64 -1.65 -23.36
CA TYR A 32 -6.27 -2.57 -22.42
C TYR A 32 -7.53 -1.94 -21.79
N LEU A 33 -7.42 -0.72 -21.28
CA LEU A 33 -8.54 -0.02 -20.63
C LEU A 33 -9.70 0.26 -21.61
N GLN A 34 -9.40 0.60 -22.87
CA GLN A 34 -10.42 0.77 -23.91
C GLN A 34 -11.13 -0.55 -24.22
N LYS A 35 -10.40 -1.67 -24.32
CA LYS A 35 -10.97 -3.00 -24.57
C LYS A 35 -11.79 -3.51 -23.38
N ALA A 36 -11.38 -3.20 -22.16
CA ALA A 36 -12.03 -3.68 -20.94
C ALA A 36 -13.45 -3.08 -20.73
N ASN A 37 -13.79 -1.99 -21.44
CA ASN A 37 -15.09 -1.32 -21.37
C ASN A 37 -15.58 -1.12 -19.92
N LEU A 38 -14.71 -0.58 -19.08
CA LEU A 38 -14.97 -0.42 -17.64
C LEU A 38 -16.10 0.59 -17.39
N PRO A 39 -16.95 0.35 -16.38
CA PRO A 39 -17.97 1.33 -16.00
C PRO A 39 -17.30 2.64 -15.57
N ARG A 40 -17.86 3.77 -16.03
CA ARG A 40 -17.42 5.10 -15.60
C ARG A 40 -18.27 5.56 -14.41
N ILE A 41 -17.60 6.08 -13.40
CA ILE A 41 -18.27 6.70 -12.26
C ILE A 41 -18.86 8.07 -12.67
N PRO A 42 -19.98 8.48 -12.04
CA PRO A 42 -20.51 9.85 -12.17
C PRO A 42 -19.51 10.92 -11.69
N LYS A 43 -19.62 12.14 -12.22
CA LYS A 43 -18.66 13.23 -11.94
C LYS A 43 -18.69 13.71 -10.50
N ASP A 44 -19.85 13.68 -9.86
CA ASP A 44 -20.03 13.96 -8.44
C ASP A 44 -19.29 12.94 -7.57
N VAL A 45 -19.37 11.64 -7.92
CA VAL A 45 -18.62 10.58 -7.23
C VAL A 45 -17.13 10.73 -7.45
N GLU A 46 -16.69 11.06 -8.66
CA GLU A 46 -15.27 11.35 -8.95
C GLU A 46 -14.76 12.50 -8.08
N THR A 47 -15.50 13.61 -8.02
CA THR A 47 -15.13 14.78 -7.21
C THR A 47 -15.07 14.46 -5.72
N MET A 48 -15.99 13.61 -5.24
CA MET A 48 -16.00 13.13 -3.86
C MET A 48 -14.77 12.26 -3.56
N LEU A 49 -14.37 11.36 -4.47
CA LEU A 49 -13.21 10.48 -4.29
C LEU A 49 -11.87 11.23 -4.33
N ASP A 50 -11.82 12.35 -5.05
CA ASP A 50 -10.63 13.22 -5.10
C ASP A 50 -10.59 14.28 -3.99
N ALA A 51 -11.63 14.37 -3.15
CA ALA A 51 -11.65 15.30 -2.03
C ALA A 51 -10.66 14.87 -0.93
N ASN A 52 -10.25 15.82 -0.10
CA ASN A 52 -9.37 15.54 1.03
C ASN A 52 -10.01 14.51 1.97
N ILE A 53 -9.18 13.59 2.45
CA ILE A 53 -9.53 12.64 3.50
C ILE A 53 -9.89 13.41 4.76
N THR A 54 -11.04 13.06 5.33
CA THR A 54 -11.55 13.65 6.56
C THR A 54 -11.05 12.90 7.78
N MET A 55 -11.08 13.57 8.94
CA MET A 55 -10.74 12.92 10.22
C MET A 55 -11.66 11.73 10.51
N MET A 56 -12.94 11.83 10.12
CA MET A 56 -13.91 10.75 10.32
C MET A 56 -13.54 9.51 9.51
N GLU A 57 -13.19 9.68 8.23
CA GLU A 57 -12.75 8.57 7.37
C GLU A 57 -11.47 7.93 7.88
N LEU A 58 -10.50 8.74 8.33
CA LEU A 58 -9.26 8.24 8.93
C LEU A 58 -9.54 7.39 10.17
N THR A 59 -10.30 7.92 11.13
CA THR A 59 -10.69 7.21 12.35
C THR A 59 -11.42 5.91 12.05
N GLU A 60 -12.35 5.94 11.10
CA GLU A 60 -13.08 4.74 10.70
C GLU A 60 -12.18 3.70 10.04
N ALA A 61 -11.26 4.14 9.18
CA ALA A 61 -10.28 3.26 8.54
C ALA A 61 -9.36 2.59 9.57
N LEU A 62 -8.86 3.34 10.55
CA LEU A 62 -8.04 2.81 11.65
C LEU A 62 -8.79 1.73 12.43
N LYS A 63 -10.05 1.98 12.80
CA LYS A 63 -10.88 1.02 13.55
C LYS A 63 -11.22 -0.25 12.78
N ARG A 64 -11.24 -0.18 11.44
CA ARG A 64 -11.50 -1.32 10.56
C ARG A 64 -10.26 -2.16 10.27
N GLN A 65 -9.06 -1.73 10.67
CA GLN A 65 -7.86 -2.54 10.48
C GLN A 65 -7.94 -3.85 11.25
N ASN A 66 -7.41 -4.92 10.65
CA ASN A 66 -7.37 -6.23 11.28
C ASN A 66 -6.22 -6.29 12.30
N ASN A 67 -6.52 -6.78 13.49
CA ASN A 67 -5.53 -7.05 14.53
C ASN A 67 -4.72 -8.33 14.22
N GLY A 68 -3.54 -8.44 14.83
CA GLY A 68 -2.66 -9.60 14.75
C GLY A 68 -1.95 -9.77 13.41
N LYS A 69 -1.92 -8.73 12.58
CA LYS A 69 -1.14 -8.72 11.33
C LYS A 69 0.32 -8.41 11.64
N ALA A 70 1.23 -9.02 10.88
CA ALA A 70 2.65 -8.72 10.98
C ALA A 70 2.89 -7.23 10.63
N PRO A 71 3.66 -6.49 11.42
CA PRO A 71 3.99 -5.11 11.10
C PRO A 71 4.90 -5.04 9.88
N GLY A 72 4.99 -3.85 9.29
CA GLY A 72 5.95 -3.56 8.23
C GLY A 72 7.39 -3.51 8.77
N PRO A 73 8.34 -3.08 7.92
CA PRO A 73 9.72 -2.81 8.32
C PRO A 73 9.89 -1.85 9.50
N ASP A 74 8.89 -1.00 9.76
CA ASP A 74 8.83 -0.06 10.89
C ASP A 74 8.57 -0.72 12.26
N GLY A 75 8.08 -1.96 12.26
CA GLY A 75 7.73 -2.69 13.48
C GLY A 75 6.45 -2.19 14.16
N LEU A 76 5.67 -1.29 13.54
CA LEU A 76 4.46 -0.73 14.13
C LEU A 76 3.21 -1.47 13.62
N PRO A 77 2.48 -2.22 14.47
CA PRO A 77 1.29 -2.93 14.06
C PRO A 77 0.05 -2.01 14.05
N ALA A 78 -1.05 -2.46 13.46
CA ALA A 78 -2.31 -1.70 13.42
C ALA A 78 -2.77 -1.25 14.83
N GLU A 79 -2.59 -2.11 15.83
CA GLU A 79 -2.92 -1.87 17.23
C GLU A 79 -2.17 -0.66 17.81
N PHE A 80 -0.96 -0.36 17.32
CA PHE A 80 -0.22 0.84 17.74
C PHE A 80 -0.95 2.11 17.30
N TYR A 81 -1.33 2.17 16.02
CA TYR A 81 -2.04 3.33 15.47
C TYR A 81 -3.42 3.52 16.12
N ILE A 82 -4.14 2.43 16.40
CA ILE A 82 -5.42 2.46 17.11
C ILE A 82 -5.21 2.91 18.57
N LYS A 83 -4.19 2.39 19.25
CA LYS A 83 -3.93 2.69 20.67
C LYS A 83 -3.55 4.16 20.90
N PHE A 84 -2.82 4.74 19.95
CA PHE A 84 -2.32 6.12 20.03
C PHE A 84 -3.06 7.07 19.07
N GLU A 85 -4.29 6.72 18.66
CA GLU A 85 -5.11 7.49 17.71
C GLU A 85 -5.16 8.98 18.09
N GLU A 86 -5.45 9.31 19.36
CA GLU A 86 -5.56 10.71 19.82
C GLU A 86 -4.28 11.54 19.58
N THR A 87 -3.11 10.89 19.60
CA THR A 87 -1.82 11.56 19.39
C THR A 87 -1.41 11.55 17.91
N LEU A 88 -1.76 10.49 17.17
CA LEU A 88 -1.26 10.26 15.82
C LEU A 88 -2.23 10.71 14.71
N SER A 89 -3.52 10.89 14.99
CA SER A 89 -4.52 11.17 13.96
C SER A 89 -4.23 12.45 13.16
N ILE A 90 -3.74 13.51 13.81
CA ILE A 90 -3.38 14.76 13.11
C ILE A 90 -2.23 14.53 12.12
N PRO A 91 -1.03 14.09 12.56
CA PRO A 91 0.08 13.88 11.62
C PRO A 91 -0.22 12.80 10.57
N LEU A 92 -1.00 11.76 10.91
CA LEU A 92 -1.46 10.78 9.92
C LEU A 92 -2.34 11.42 8.85
N LEU A 93 -3.31 12.25 9.25
CA LEU A 93 -4.21 12.92 8.31
C LEU A 93 -3.45 13.85 7.35
N GLU A 94 -2.45 14.57 7.87
CA GLU A 94 -1.60 15.45 7.08
C GLU A 94 -0.81 14.66 6.03
N VAL A 95 -0.15 13.58 6.43
CA VAL A 95 0.61 12.71 5.51
C VAL A 95 -0.30 12.10 4.45
N MET A 96 -1.46 11.58 4.83
CA MET A 96 -2.39 10.95 3.89
C MET A 96 -2.92 11.96 2.85
N ASN A 97 -3.27 13.17 3.27
CA ASN A 97 -3.71 14.22 2.35
C ASN A 97 -2.57 14.79 1.50
N GLU A 98 -1.35 14.83 2.02
CA GLU A 98 -0.16 15.19 1.25
C GLU A 98 0.08 14.20 0.11
N VAL A 99 0.03 12.90 0.41
CA VAL A 99 0.12 11.81 -0.59
C VAL A 99 -0.99 11.95 -1.64
N LEU A 100 -2.23 12.18 -1.20
CA LEU A 100 -3.38 12.34 -2.10
C LEU A 100 -3.23 13.55 -3.03
N THR A 101 -2.68 14.66 -2.52
CA THR A 101 -2.51 15.92 -3.27
C THR A 101 -1.33 15.82 -4.24
N LYS A 102 -0.18 15.31 -3.77
CA LYS A 102 1.05 15.22 -4.57
C LYS A 102 1.05 14.04 -5.52
N LYS A 103 0.17 13.06 -5.32
CA LYS A 103 0.14 11.77 -6.04
C LYS A 103 1.47 11.02 -5.94
N GLU A 104 2.16 11.18 -4.81
CA GLU A 104 3.45 10.57 -4.51
C GLU A 104 3.42 9.97 -3.10
N ILE A 105 3.84 8.72 -2.97
CA ILE A 105 3.96 8.03 -1.68
C ILE A 105 5.40 8.09 -1.15
N PRO A 106 5.61 8.07 0.18
CA PRO A 106 6.95 7.91 0.74
C PRO A 106 7.62 6.64 0.22
N LYS A 107 8.90 6.73 -0.16
CA LYS A 107 9.67 5.58 -0.66
C LYS A 107 9.70 4.40 0.32
N THR A 108 9.73 4.69 1.60
CA THR A 108 9.71 3.68 2.66
C THR A 108 8.45 2.83 2.65
N TRP A 109 7.33 3.32 2.12
CA TRP A 109 6.09 2.55 1.99
C TRP A 109 6.17 1.45 0.92
N THR A 110 7.16 1.54 0.02
CA THR A 110 7.43 0.50 -0.98
C THR A 110 8.42 -0.56 -0.51
N GLU A 111 8.96 -0.42 0.72
CA GLU A 111 9.92 -1.36 1.28
C GLU A 111 9.22 -2.53 1.98
N ALA A 112 9.78 -3.73 1.84
CA ALA A 112 9.29 -4.93 2.51
C ALA A 112 10.44 -5.89 2.83
N TYR A 113 10.31 -6.64 3.92
CA TYR A 113 11.26 -7.70 4.27
C TYR A 113 10.68 -9.08 3.97
N ILE A 114 11.50 -9.90 3.30
CA ILE A 114 11.20 -11.30 3.04
C ILE A 114 12.10 -12.14 3.93
N THR A 115 11.50 -12.84 4.88
CA THR A 115 12.23 -13.67 5.84
C THR A 115 11.81 -15.14 5.72
N LEU A 116 12.78 -16.04 5.92
CA LEU A 116 12.53 -17.47 5.99
C LEU A 116 12.29 -17.86 7.44
N ILE A 117 11.12 -18.47 7.69
CA ILE A 117 10.77 -18.99 9.02
C ILE A 117 11.59 -20.28 9.27
N PRO A 118 12.16 -20.46 10.48
CA PRO A 118 12.91 -21.66 10.86
C PRO A 118 12.15 -22.98 10.72
#